data_AF-A0A090VKD1-F1
#
_entry.id   AF-A0A090VKD1-F1
#
_cell.length_a   1.000
_cell.length_b   1.000
_cell.length_c   1.000
_cell.angle_alpha   90.00
_cell.angle_beta   90.00
_cell.angle_gamma   90.00
#
_symmetry.space_group_name_H-M   'P 1'
#
loop_
_entity.id
_entity.type
_entity.pdbx_description
1 polymer ?
#
loop_
_entity_poly.entity_id
_entity_poly.type
_entity_poly.pdbx_seq_one_letter_code
_entity_poly.pdbx_strand_id
1 'polypeptide(L)'
;MEYILQSATSQFYRVTTDNHFPFRIYAAQQDNSTIRIAHRTDGRSITEDDWEPTAGGESAHIAIDPTNNDIVYGGSYDGYLTRFNHKTGTVRAINVWPDNPMGTVPKA
;
A
#
# COMPACT_ATOMS: atom_id res chain seq x y z
N MET A 1 -1.28 14.88 -4.75
CA MET A 1 -1.58 14.64 -3.34
C MET A 1 -2.90 13.90 -3.34
N GLU A 2 -2.87 12.61 -3.02
CA GLU A 2 -4.07 11.77 -2.93
C GLU A 2 -4.54 11.84 -1.48
N TYR A 3 -5.80 12.20 -1.26
CA TYR A 3 -6.39 12.27 0.08
C TYR A 3 -6.88 10.88 0.48
N ILE A 4 -6.56 10.43 1.69
CA ILE A 4 -7.11 9.18 2.25
C ILE A 4 -8.57 9.45 2.61
N LEU A 5 -9.50 9.14 1.71
CA LEU A 5 -10.94 9.30 1.95
C LEU A 5 -11.50 8.03 2.59
N GLN A 6 -11.74 8.06 3.90
CA GLN A 6 -12.35 6.93 4.61
C GLN A 6 -13.88 7.01 4.56
N SER A 7 -14.50 6.29 3.62
CA SER A 7 -15.95 6.14 3.54
C SER A 7 -16.47 5.17 4.60
N ALA A 8 -17.59 5.48 5.26
CA ALA A 8 -18.21 4.61 6.28
C ALA A 8 -18.65 3.23 5.78
N THR A 9 -18.62 3.00 4.46
CA THR A 9 -18.91 1.71 3.80
C THR A 9 -17.68 1.02 3.22
N SER A 10 -16.48 1.59 3.36
CA SER A 10 -15.25 0.99 2.83
C SER A 10 -14.95 -0.31 3.57
N GLN A 11 -14.72 -1.38 2.80
CA GLN A 11 -14.33 -2.68 3.31
C GLN A 11 -12.82 -2.87 3.14
N PHE A 12 -12.17 -3.42 4.16
CA PHE A 12 -10.80 -3.90 4.01
C PHE A 12 -10.82 -5.27 3.36
N TYR A 13 -10.23 -5.38 2.17
CA TYR A 13 -10.16 -6.66 1.46
C TYR A 13 -9.10 -7.58 2.03
N ARG A 14 -7.98 -7.02 2.50
CA ARG A 14 -6.87 -7.78 3.08
C ARG A 14 -6.18 -6.96 4.15
N VAL A 15 -5.65 -7.66 5.16
CA VAL A 15 -4.88 -7.09 6.25
C VAL A 15 -3.61 -7.91 6.46
N THR A 16 -2.47 -7.25 6.67
CA THR A 16 -1.20 -7.88 7.05
C THR A 16 -0.43 -7.03 8.05
N THR A 17 0.65 -7.57 8.63
CA THR A 17 1.50 -6.88 9.61
C THR A 17 2.97 -7.01 9.26
N ASP A 18 3.82 -6.11 9.80
CA ASP A 18 5.27 -6.18 9.66
C ASP A 18 5.99 -6.53 10.98
N ASN A 19 7.32 -6.64 10.89
CA ASN A 19 8.19 -6.94 12.04
C ASN A 19 8.62 -5.68 12.82
N HIS A 20 7.99 -4.52 12.60
CA HIS A 20 8.39 -3.28 13.28
C HIS A 20 7.97 -3.35 14.75
N PHE A 21 8.57 -2.54 15.63
CA PHE A 21 8.06 -2.38 16.98
C PHE A 21 7.89 -0.90 17.34
N PRO A 22 6.65 -0.44 17.64
CA PRO A 22 5.39 -1.19 17.55
C PRO A 22 5.08 -1.69 16.12
N PHE A 23 4.55 -2.90 15.98
CA PHE A 23 4.23 -3.45 14.65
C PHE A 23 3.21 -2.59 13.94
N ARG A 24 3.28 -2.57 12.61
CA ARG A 24 2.33 -1.83 11.76
C ARG A 24 1.33 -2.77 11.13
N ILE A 25 0.12 -2.28 10.94
CA ILE A 25 -0.99 -2.93 10.24
C ILE A 25 -1.08 -2.29 8.86
N TYR A 26 -1.26 -3.12 7.83
CA TYR A 26 -1.42 -2.69 6.45
C TYR A 26 -2.75 -3.22 5.94
N ALA A 27 -3.54 -2.37 5.28
CA ALA A 27 -4.87 -2.76 4.83
C ALA A 27 -5.20 -2.18 3.45
N ALA A 28 -5.65 -3.04 2.55
CA ALA A 28 -6.13 -2.67 1.22
C ALA A 28 -7.63 -2.34 1.30
N GLN A 29 -8.01 -1.14 0.88
CA GLN A 29 -9.38 -0.64 1.00
C GLN A 29 -10.12 -0.73 -0.32
N GLN A 30 -11.40 -1.13 -0.26
CA GLN A 30 -12.31 -0.99 -1.39
C GLN A 30 -12.37 0.48 -1.87
N ASP A 31 -12.32 0.65 -3.18
CA ASP A 31 -12.37 1.90 -3.95
C ASP A 31 -11.36 2.98 -3.47
N ASN A 32 -10.25 2.58 -2.84
CA ASN A 32 -9.27 3.51 -2.26
C ASN A 32 -7.83 2.93 -2.22
N SER A 33 -6.90 3.76 -1.78
CA SER A 33 -5.50 3.44 -1.51
C SER A 33 -5.30 2.39 -0.42
N THR A 34 -4.16 1.70 -0.50
CA THR A 34 -3.69 0.85 0.60
C THR A 34 -3.04 1.72 1.67
N ILE A 35 -3.34 1.43 2.93
CA ILE A 35 -2.85 2.19 4.09
C ILE A 35 -1.90 1.37 4.96
N ARG A 36 -1.10 2.09 5.75
CA ARG A 36 -0.22 1.60 6.81
C ARG A 36 -0.47 2.41 8.08
N ILE A 37 -0.55 1.74 9.22
CA ILE A 37 -0.74 2.39 10.53
C ILE A 37 -0.01 1.63 11.65
N ALA A 38 0.49 2.31 12.67
CA ALA A 38 1.02 1.64 13.86
C ALA A 38 -0.12 0.98 14.66
N HIS A 39 0.09 -0.23 15.20
CA HIS A 39 -0.92 -0.90 16.03
C HIS A 39 -1.21 -0.16 17.35
N ARG A 40 -0.29 0.73 17.76
CA ARG A 40 -0.45 1.65 18.86
C ARG A 40 0.35 2.92 18.58
N THR A 41 -0.10 4.02 19.15
CA THR A 41 0.63 5.28 19.21
C THR A 41 0.95 5.59 20.67
N ASP A 42 1.90 6.50 20.90
CA ASP A 42 2.18 7.01 22.26
C ASP A 42 1.13 8.05 22.72
N GLY A 43 0.16 8.37 21.84
CA GLY A 43 -0.95 9.27 22.11
C GLY A 43 -2.14 8.59 22.82
N ARG A 44 -3.21 9.36 23.04
CA ARG A 44 -4.45 8.87 23.67
C ARG A 44 -5.31 8.00 22.73
N SER A 45 -5.11 8.13 21.44
CA SER A 45 -5.87 7.46 20.40
C SER A 45 -5.06 7.44 19.11
N ILE A 46 -5.41 6.51 18.22
CA ILE A 46 -4.99 6.52 16.83
C ILE A 46 -5.92 7.49 16.08
N THR A 47 -5.38 8.49 15.40
CA THR A 47 -6.12 9.49 14.59
C THR A 47 -5.81 9.31 13.11
N GLU A 48 -6.47 10.07 12.22
CA GLU A 48 -6.22 10.04 10.77
C GLU A 48 -4.78 10.43 10.40
N ASP A 49 -4.10 11.25 11.23
CA ASP A 49 -2.71 11.65 11.01
C ASP A 49 -1.72 10.48 11.14
N ASP A 50 -2.14 9.38 11.78
CA ASP A 50 -1.32 8.16 11.93
C ASP A 50 -1.38 7.25 10.69
N TRP A 51 -2.17 7.62 9.66
CA TRP A 51 -2.45 6.79 8.49
C TRP A 51 -1.53 7.22 7.33
N GLU A 52 -0.73 6.28 6.84
CA GLU A 52 0.21 6.53 5.75
C GLU A 52 -0.19 5.74 4.50
N PRO A 53 -0.22 6.34 3.30
CA PRO A 53 -0.41 5.59 2.07
C PRO A 53 0.81 4.70 1.79
N THR A 54 0.59 3.53 1.18
CA THR A 54 1.67 2.57 0.88
C THR A 54 1.51 1.93 -0.50
N ALA A 55 2.36 0.95 -0.83
CA ALA A 55 2.31 0.24 -2.09
C ALA A 55 0.99 -0.51 -2.30
N GLY A 56 0.60 -0.66 -3.56
CA GLY A 56 -0.62 -1.36 -3.99
C GLY A 56 -1.78 -0.42 -4.28
N GLY A 57 -2.89 -1.02 -4.68
CA GLY A 57 -4.18 -0.34 -4.84
C GLY A 57 -5.27 -1.05 -4.05
N GLU A 58 -6.51 -0.83 -4.45
CA GLU A 58 -7.70 -1.36 -3.81
C GLU A 58 -7.65 -2.88 -3.56
N SER A 59 -7.20 -3.66 -4.54
CA SER A 59 -7.17 -5.13 -4.47
C SER A 59 -5.83 -5.70 -3.97
N ALA A 60 -4.99 -4.89 -3.32
CA ALA A 60 -3.59 -5.25 -3.08
C ALA A 60 -3.42 -6.54 -2.27
N HIS A 61 -2.54 -7.40 -2.77
CA HIS A 61 -1.75 -8.29 -1.92
C HIS A 61 -0.50 -7.53 -1.52
N ILE A 62 -0.28 -7.39 -0.22
CA ILE A 62 0.80 -6.61 0.36
C ILE A 62 1.88 -7.56 0.88
N ALA A 63 3.13 -7.29 0.52
CA ALA A 63 4.29 -7.94 1.09
C ALA A 63 5.27 -6.89 1.58
N ILE A 64 5.71 -7.01 2.83
CA ILE A 64 6.71 -6.12 3.43
C ILE A 64 8.07 -6.82 3.34
N ASP A 65 9.14 -6.08 3.01
CA ASP A 65 10.48 -6.64 3.05
C ASP A 65 10.81 -7.06 4.50
N PRO A 66 11.12 -8.35 4.75
CA PRO A 66 11.27 -8.87 6.11
C PRO A 66 12.50 -8.32 6.84
N THR A 67 13.44 -7.70 6.11
CA THR A 67 14.68 -7.11 6.63
C THR A 67 14.65 -5.58 6.65
N ASN A 68 13.69 -4.97 5.94
CA ASN A 68 13.54 -3.52 5.88
C ASN A 68 12.07 -3.11 5.73
N ASN A 69 11.41 -2.88 6.87
CA ASN A 69 9.99 -2.54 6.93
C ASN A 69 9.61 -1.19 6.29
N ASP A 70 10.58 -0.40 5.80
CA ASP A 70 10.30 0.78 4.99
C ASP A 70 10.00 0.44 3.52
N ILE A 71 10.33 -0.78 3.08
CA ILE A 71 10.08 -1.26 1.72
C ILE A 71 8.84 -2.14 1.72
N VAL A 72 7.81 -1.68 1.00
CA VAL A 72 6.54 -2.39 0.86
C VAL A 72 6.26 -2.63 -0.62
N TYR A 73 5.78 -3.83 -0.92
CA TYR A 73 5.35 -4.27 -2.23
C TYR A 73 3.85 -4.47 -2.22
N GLY A 74 3.17 -4.00 -3.25
CA GLY A 74 1.72 -4.10 -3.35
C GLY A 74 1.28 -4.32 -4.78
N GLY A 75 0.39 -5.29 -4.96
CA GLY A 75 -0.34 -5.51 -6.20
C GLY A 75 -1.51 -4.54 -6.37
N SER A 76 -1.98 -4.40 -7.61
CA SER A 76 -3.23 -3.76 -7.97
C SER A 76 -3.85 -4.52 -9.15
N TYR A 77 -4.88 -3.97 -9.77
CA TYR A 77 -5.55 -4.55 -10.95
C TYR A 77 -4.56 -4.97 -12.04
N ASP A 78 -4.95 -6.02 -12.79
CA ASP A 78 -4.21 -6.58 -13.94
C ASP A 78 -2.74 -6.92 -13.69
N GLY A 79 -2.40 -7.24 -12.42
CA GLY A 79 -1.05 -7.64 -12.05
C GLY A 79 -0.07 -6.47 -11.94
N TYR A 80 -0.55 -5.23 -11.85
CA TYR A 80 0.30 -4.07 -11.61
C TYR A 80 0.96 -4.16 -10.23
N LEU A 81 2.29 -4.20 -10.20
CA LEU A 81 3.12 -4.31 -9.02
C LEU A 81 3.87 -3.02 -8.75
N THR A 82 3.75 -2.54 -7.52
CA THR A 82 4.44 -1.34 -7.04
C THR A 82 5.34 -1.66 -5.85
N ARG A 83 6.45 -0.95 -5.77
CA ARG A 83 7.30 -0.86 -4.58
C ARG A 83 7.24 0.56 -4.04
N PHE A 84 6.90 0.70 -2.78
CA PHE A 84 6.94 1.96 -2.03
C PHE A 84 8.09 1.92 -1.03
N ASN A 85 8.89 2.98 -0.98
CA ASN A 85 9.91 3.17 0.06
C ASN A 85 9.47 4.31 0.98
N HIS A 86 9.07 3.98 2.20
CA HIS A 86 8.60 4.92 3.21
C HIS A 86 9.68 5.85 3.75
N LYS A 87 10.95 5.44 3.71
CA LYS A 87 12.06 6.29 4.12
C LYS A 87 12.33 7.42 3.13
N THR A 88 12.11 7.17 1.84
CA THR A 88 12.42 8.15 0.76
C THR A 88 11.18 8.72 0.09
N GLY A 89 9.98 8.20 0.38
CA GLY A 89 8.72 8.55 -0.29
C GLY A 89 8.65 8.12 -1.76
N THR A 90 9.54 7.24 -2.22
CA THR A 90 9.63 6.89 -3.65
C THR A 90 8.73 5.72 -4.01
N VAL A 91 7.97 5.87 -5.10
CA VAL A 91 7.16 4.80 -5.71
C VAL A 91 7.82 4.33 -6.99
N ARG A 92 7.87 3.01 -7.21
CA ARG A 92 8.37 2.42 -8.46
C ARG A 92 7.47 1.28 -8.92
N ALA A 93 7.08 1.31 -10.19
CA ALA A 93 6.50 0.14 -10.86
C ALA A 93 7.58 -0.94 -11.05
N ILE A 94 7.27 -2.18 -10.69
CA ILE A 94 8.21 -3.32 -10.73
C ILE A 94 7.66 -4.51 -11.53
N ASN A 95 6.75 -4.24 -12.46
CA ASN A 95 6.18 -5.26 -13.34
C ASN A 95 7.28 -5.98 -14.13
N VAL A 96 7.06 -7.27 -14.38
CA VAL A 96 7.90 -8.03 -15.32
C VAL A 96 7.53 -7.58 -16.73
N TRP A 97 8.54 -7.22 -17.52
CA TRP A 97 8.34 -6.81 -18.90
C TRP A 97 7.77 -7.98 -19.76
N PRO A 98 6.87 -7.74 -20.73
CA PRO A 98 6.35 -6.44 -21.18
C PRO A 98 5.37 -5.78 -20.20
N ASP A 99 5.56 -4.47 -20.01
CA ASP A 99 4.73 -3.62 -19.15
C ASP A 99 3.24 -3.68 -19.58
N ASN A 100 2.41 -4.19 -18.66
CA ASN A 100 0.95 -4.20 -18.58
C ASN A 100 0.12 -4.24 -19.91
N PRO A 101 -0.69 -5.30 -20.15
CA PRO A 101 -1.60 -5.44 -21.30
C PRO A 101 -2.82 -4.50 -21.31
N MET A 102 -2.78 -3.40 -20.56
CA MET A 102 -3.89 -2.47 -20.40
C MET A 102 -4.06 -1.60 -21.65
N GLY A 103 -4.58 -2.21 -22.72
CA GLY A 103 -5.15 -1.54 -23.89
C GLY A 103 -4.23 -0.63 -24.70
N THR A 104 -2.93 -0.56 -24.41
CA THR A 104 -2.03 0.32 -25.16
C THR A 104 -1.49 -0.39 -26.39
N VAL A 105 -1.68 0.25 -27.54
CA VAL A 105 -1.12 -0.22 -28.81
C VAL A 105 0.42 -0.24 -28.71
N PRO A 106 1.10 -1.33 -29.09
CA PRO A 106 2.55 -1.34 -29.19
C PRO A 106 2.99 -0.23 -30.14
N LYS A 107 3.89 0.65 -29.69
CA LYS A 107 4.58 1.52 -30.64
C LYS A 107 5.61 0.66 -31.38
N ALA A 108 5.40 0.54 -32.69
CA ALA A 108 6.37 0.02 -33.64
C ALA A 108 7.61 0.91 -33.72
#